data_AF-A0A7K2XKT5-F1
#
_entry.id   AF-A0A7K2XKT5-F1
#
_cell.length_a   1.000
_cell.length_b   1.000
_cell.length_c   1.000
_cell.angle_alpha   90.00
_cell.angle_beta   90.00
_cell.angle_gamma   90.00
#
_symmetry.space_group_name_H-M   'P 1'
#
loop_
_entity.id
_entity.type
_entity.pdbx_description
1 polymer ?
#
loop_
_entity_poly.entity_id
_entity_poly.type
_entity_poly.pdbx_seq_one_letter_code
_entity_poly.pdbx_strand_id
1 'polypeptide(L)'
;MEWLYEHREGFRLEPDADPETGFLDRFKPVGEVAMICKVLFREGVAGSHQVDLARRLLDHLWRDVLDGGRMLEEGQRREPISPVPFDVYLPFWEMGYRRPYVDRAVRLNQRLGSWAAMEMRPVRRLGLSAFEHRFGLTPRIPVEEAAARTWLARAPEPWTVEGYAAYDVTHTVFHLTDWGARPAGLPPATADYLATWLPVWLDDWLDLRRWDLLGELLVVDACLERPTLDARAWRGFAAAQQPDGAMPAVRDMPEETDADVLFDLVYHPTVVAAFAATLATSRAFSRLAGAPASPGATA
;
A
#
# COMPACT_ATOMS: atom_id res chain seq x y z
N MET A 1 2.86 2.87 -14.47
CA MET A 1 4.25 2.84 -13.96
C MET A 1 5.14 3.87 -14.65
N GLU A 2 4.80 4.34 -15.85
CA GLU A 2 5.58 5.31 -16.64
C GLU A 2 5.99 6.56 -15.85
N TRP A 3 5.03 7.34 -15.37
CA TRP A 3 5.32 8.55 -14.58
C TRP A 3 6.28 8.28 -13.40
N LEU A 4 6.03 7.22 -12.61
CA LEU A 4 6.86 6.86 -11.46
C LEU A 4 8.29 6.51 -11.85
N TYR A 5 8.46 5.84 -13.00
CA TYR A 5 9.79 5.50 -13.50
C TYR A 5 10.50 6.75 -14.04
N GLU A 6 9.81 7.63 -14.75
CA GLU A 6 10.37 8.87 -15.29
C GLU A 6 10.83 9.81 -14.18
N HIS A 7 10.05 9.92 -13.09
CA HIS A 7 10.32 10.77 -11.93
C HIS A 7 11.03 10.05 -10.78
N ARG A 8 11.69 8.91 -11.07
CA ARG A 8 12.32 8.06 -10.05
C ARG A 8 13.35 8.77 -9.15
N GLU A 9 13.99 9.82 -9.65
CA GLU A 9 14.94 10.64 -8.87
C GLU A 9 14.27 11.38 -7.70
N GLY A 10 12.93 11.53 -7.72
CA GLY A 10 12.16 12.05 -6.60
C GLY A 10 12.21 11.16 -5.36
N PHE A 11 12.48 9.84 -5.51
CA PHE A 11 12.61 8.91 -4.38
C PHE A 11 13.92 9.02 -3.61
N ARG A 12 14.82 9.93 -3.99
CA ARG A 12 16.10 10.13 -3.30
C ARG A 12 15.88 10.37 -1.81
N LEU A 13 16.80 9.80 -1.02
CA LEU A 13 16.84 10.01 0.43
C LEU A 13 17.54 11.33 0.75
N GLU A 14 17.38 11.77 1.99
CA GLU A 14 18.04 12.96 2.53
C GLU A 14 18.93 12.57 3.73
N PRO A 15 20.19 12.16 3.49
CA PRO A 15 21.07 11.67 4.56
C PRO A 15 21.39 12.71 5.65
N ASP A 16 21.30 13.98 5.27
CA ASP A 16 21.58 15.17 6.07
C ASP A 16 20.30 15.95 6.40
N ALA A 17 19.14 15.27 6.40
CA ALA A 17 17.86 15.87 6.76
C ALA A 17 17.94 16.55 8.14
N ASP A 18 17.19 17.64 8.29
CA ASP A 18 17.07 18.33 9.57
C ASP A 18 16.60 17.35 10.67
N PRO A 19 17.16 17.41 11.89
CA PRO A 19 16.73 16.54 12.99
C PRO A 19 15.23 16.56 13.28
N GLU A 20 14.52 17.66 12.99
CA GLU A 20 13.06 17.75 13.13
C GLU A 20 12.30 16.95 12.07
N THR A 21 12.81 16.90 10.83
CA THR A 21 12.26 16.06 9.75
C THR A 21 12.65 14.60 9.96
N GLY A 22 13.90 14.35 10.36
CA GLY A 22 14.43 13.02 10.63
C GLY A 22 14.92 12.30 9.37
N PHE A 23 16.02 11.56 9.54
CA PHE A 23 16.67 10.80 8.47
C PHE A 23 15.76 9.79 7.76
N LEU A 24 14.76 9.26 8.46
CA LEU A 24 13.89 8.19 7.98
C LEU A 24 12.66 8.67 7.21
N ASP A 25 12.42 9.97 7.09
CA ASP A 25 11.18 10.49 6.50
C ASP A 25 11.01 10.06 5.02
N ARG A 26 12.06 10.24 4.20
CA ARG A 26 12.08 9.88 2.77
C ARG A 26 12.06 8.37 2.49
N PHE A 27 12.12 7.51 3.51
CA PHE A 27 12.10 6.06 3.29
C PHE A 27 10.71 5.52 2.96
N LYS A 28 9.65 6.18 3.44
CA LYS A 28 8.26 5.73 3.24
C LYS A 28 7.89 5.59 1.75
N PRO A 29 8.11 6.59 0.87
CA PRO A 29 7.86 6.46 -0.57
C PRO A 29 8.50 5.22 -1.21
N VAL A 30 9.74 4.89 -0.79
CA VAL A 30 10.49 3.73 -1.29
C VAL A 30 9.81 2.41 -0.91
N GLY A 31 9.36 2.29 0.34
CA GLY A 31 8.64 1.12 0.83
C GLY A 31 7.30 0.89 0.15
N GLU A 32 6.57 1.97 -0.14
CA GLU A 32 5.25 1.93 -0.80
C GLU A 32 5.37 1.42 -2.24
N VAL A 33 6.29 1.98 -3.02
CA VAL A 33 6.56 1.49 -4.38
C VAL A 33 7.01 0.03 -4.34
N ALA A 34 7.87 -0.34 -3.39
CA ALA A 34 8.34 -1.72 -3.27
C ALA A 34 7.19 -2.70 -2.99
N MET A 35 6.29 -2.34 -2.08
CA MET A 35 5.10 -3.15 -1.77
C MET A 35 4.18 -3.29 -2.97
N ILE A 36 3.95 -2.22 -3.72
CA ILE A 36 3.03 -2.23 -4.86
C ILE A 36 3.63 -2.95 -6.07
N CYS A 37 4.94 -2.85 -6.28
CA CYS A 37 5.61 -3.68 -7.29
C CYS A 37 5.54 -5.17 -6.92
N LYS A 38 5.66 -5.54 -5.64
CA LYS A 38 5.43 -6.92 -5.18
C LYS A 38 4.02 -7.40 -5.56
N VAL A 39 3.00 -6.58 -5.32
CA VAL A 39 1.62 -6.91 -5.73
C VAL A 39 1.52 -7.06 -7.25
N LEU A 40 2.06 -6.11 -8.01
CA LEU A 40 2.06 -6.12 -9.48
C LEU A 40 2.66 -7.42 -10.04
N PHE A 41 3.80 -7.85 -9.51
CA PHE A 41 4.44 -9.10 -9.93
C PHE A 41 3.68 -10.34 -9.50
N ARG A 42 3.09 -10.34 -8.29
CA ARG A 42 2.28 -11.45 -7.77
C ARG A 42 1.04 -11.68 -8.64
N GLU A 43 0.33 -10.61 -8.98
CA GLU A 43 -0.91 -10.72 -9.76
C GLU A 43 -0.65 -11.09 -11.22
N GLY A 44 0.47 -10.66 -11.80
CA GLY A 44 0.88 -11.09 -13.14
C GLY A 44 -0.06 -10.64 -14.28
N VAL A 45 -0.94 -9.66 -14.01
CA VAL A 45 -1.93 -9.15 -14.97
C VAL A 45 -1.48 -7.89 -15.71
N ALA A 46 -0.36 -7.31 -15.30
CA ALA A 46 0.22 -6.14 -15.95
C ALA A 46 0.88 -6.53 -17.28
N GLY A 47 0.76 -5.65 -18.29
CA GLY A 47 1.44 -5.84 -19.58
C GLY A 47 2.97 -5.82 -19.45
N SER A 48 3.66 -6.45 -20.42
CA SER A 48 5.13 -6.62 -20.39
C SER A 48 5.90 -5.31 -20.21
N HIS A 49 5.43 -4.22 -20.82
CA HIS A 49 6.03 -2.90 -20.65
C HIS A 49 5.95 -2.39 -19.20
N GLN A 50 4.77 -2.48 -18.57
CA GLN A 50 4.60 -2.03 -17.18
C GLN A 50 5.42 -2.88 -16.20
N VAL A 51 5.56 -4.18 -16.47
CA VAL A 51 6.43 -5.08 -15.71
C VAL A 51 7.91 -4.69 -15.83
N ASP A 52 8.38 -4.34 -17.04
CA ASP A 52 9.76 -3.87 -17.26
C ASP A 52 10.05 -2.58 -16.46
N LEU A 53 9.15 -1.59 -16.56
CA LEU A 53 9.27 -0.34 -15.82
C LEU A 53 9.29 -0.56 -14.31
N ALA A 54 8.40 -1.41 -13.78
CA ALA A 54 8.36 -1.75 -12.36
C ALA A 54 9.67 -2.41 -11.89
N ARG A 55 10.26 -3.32 -12.69
CA ARG A 55 11.55 -3.94 -12.37
C ARG A 55 12.69 -2.92 -12.37
N ARG A 56 12.74 -2.05 -13.38
CA ARG A 56 13.79 -1.02 -13.47
C ARG A 56 13.68 0.00 -12.34
N LEU A 57 12.45 0.38 -11.96
CA LEU A 57 12.22 1.24 -10.81
C LEU A 57 12.68 0.58 -9.51
N LEU A 58 12.30 -0.68 -9.25
CA LEU A 58 12.78 -1.43 -8.07
C LEU A 58 14.29 -1.56 -8.02
N ASP A 59 14.93 -1.84 -9.15
CA ASP A 59 16.37 -1.95 -9.24
C ASP A 59 17.06 -0.61 -8.91
N HIS A 60 16.51 0.51 -9.38
CA HIS A 60 16.97 1.85 -9.02
C HIS A 60 16.78 2.13 -7.52
N LEU A 61 15.59 1.85 -6.98
CA LEU A 61 15.30 2.04 -5.56
C LEU A 61 16.24 1.22 -4.67
N TRP A 62 16.53 -0.04 -5.04
CA TRP A 62 17.40 -0.89 -4.26
C TRP A 62 18.89 -0.52 -4.41
N ARG A 63 19.37 -0.37 -5.64
CA ARG A 63 20.81 -0.19 -5.92
C ARG A 63 21.26 1.24 -5.68
N ASP A 64 20.48 2.22 -6.11
CA ASP A 64 20.89 3.62 -6.14
C ASP A 64 20.36 4.36 -4.90
N VAL A 65 19.04 4.31 -4.64
CA VAL A 65 18.42 5.04 -3.53
C VAL A 65 18.77 4.45 -2.17
N LEU A 66 18.60 3.12 -2.00
CA LEU A 66 18.90 2.43 -0.75
C LEU A 66 20.36 1.97 -0.65
N ASP A 67 21.15 2.17 -1.70
CA ASP A 67 22.56 1.81 -1.80
C ASP A 67 22.83 0.33 -1.43
N GLY A 68 22.09 -0.58 -2.07
CA GLY A 68 22.11 -2.02 -1.78
C GLY A 68 21.69 -2.34 -0.34
N GLY A 69 20.74 -1.56 0.19
CA GLY A 69 20.27 -1.66 1.58
C GLY A 69 21.22 -1.07 2.63
N ARG A 70 22.31 -0.37 2.25
CA ARG A 70 23.17 0.34 3.21
C ARG A 70 22.39 1.41 3.98
N MET A 71 21.49 2.10 3.30
CA MET A 71 20.69 3.17 3.91
C MET A 71 19.71 2.65 4.97
N LEU A 72 19.17 1.43 4.78
CA LEU A 72 18.34 0.76 5.78
C LEU A 72 19.14 0.36 7.02
N GLU A 73 20.38 -0.10 6.83
CA GLU A 73 21.29 -0.37 7.94
C GLU A 73 21.62 0.90 8.72
N GLU A 74 21.93 2.00 8.03
CA GLU A 74 22.23 3.28 8.67
C GLU A 74 21.03 3.80 9.46
N GLY A 75 19.84 3.76 8.85
CA GLY A 75 18.59 4.14 9.51
C GLY A 75 18.33 3.33 10.76
N GLN A 76 18.56 2.02 10.68
CA GLN A 76 18.40 1.13 11.82
C GLN A 76 19.44 1.38 12.93
N ARG A 77 20.62 1.89 12.61
CA ARG A 77 21.65 2.27 13.60
C ARG A 77 21.34 3.59 14.27
N ARG A 78 20.88 4.59 13.50
CA ARG A 78 20.50 5.92 14.02
C ARG A 78 19.26 5.84 14.90
N GLU A 79 18.28 5.04 14.49
CA GLU A 79 17.03 4.86 15.22
C GLU A 79 16.76 3.38 15.49
N PRO A 80 17.41 2.77 16.51
CA PRO A 80 17.36 1.32 16.77
C PRO A 80 15.97 0.74 17.00
N ILE A 81 15.03 1.55 17.46
CA ILE A 81 13.65 1.08 17.69
C ILE A 81 12.72 1.42 16.53
N SER A 82 13.11 2.25 15.56
CA SER A 82 12.20 2.64 14.48
C SER A 82 11.79 1.43 13.64
N PRO A 83 10.49 1.24 13.34
CA PRO A 83 10.04 0.18 12.44
C PRO A 83 10.27 0.51 10.96
N VAL A 84 10.57 1.76 10.60
CA VAL A 84 10.64 2.21 9.21
C VAL A 84 11.64 1.40 8.36
N PRO A 85 12.89 1.13 8.80
CA PRO A 85 13.81 0.30 8.02
C PRO A 85 13.27 -1.11 7.78
N PHE A 86 12.59 -1.70 8.76
CA PHE A 86 11.97 -3.02 8.61
C PHE A 86 10.82 -2.99 7.59
N ASP A 87 9.95 -1.98 7.68
CA ASP A 87 8.79 -1.86 6.81
C ASP A 87 9.16 -1.69 5.35
N VAL A 88 10.19 -0.88 5.07
CA VAL A 88 10.73 -0.72 3.72
C VAL A 88 11.43 -1.99 3.27
N TYR A 89 12.17 -2.65 4.16
CA TYR A 89 12.95 -3.83 3.81
C TYR A 89 12.09 -5.06 3.47
N LEU A 90 10.97 -5.28 4.16
CA LEU A 90 10.15 -6.48 4.00
C LEU A 90 9.74 -6.78 2.54
N PRO A 91 9.15 -5.86 1.76
CA PRO A 91 8.78 -6.15 0.37
C PRO A 91 10.00 -6.51 -0.50
N PHE A 92 11.14 -5.83 -0.32
CA PHE A 92 12.39 -6.21 -1.00
C PHE A 92 12.85 -7.62 -0.58
N TRP A 93 12.79 -7.94 0.71
CA TRP A 93 13.14 -9.25 1.22
C TRP A 93 12.25 -10.36 0.63
N GLU A 94 10.95 -10.15 0.52
CA GLU A 94 10.05 -11.13 -0.08
C GLU A 94 10.31 -11.33 -1.58
N MET A 95 10.85 -10.31 -2.26
CA MET A 95 11.26 -10.38 -3.67
C MET A 95 12.71 -10.89 -3.86
N GLY A 96 13.39 -11.30 -2.79
CA GLY A 96 14.71 -11.94 -2.85
C GLY A 96 15.91 -11.01 -2.68
N TYR A 97 15.70 -9.70 -2.49
CA TYR A 97 16.77 -8.77 -2.13
C TYR A 97 17.24 -9.04 -0.69
N ARG A 98 18.53 -8.88 -0.41
CA ARG A 98 19.12 -9.29 0.87
C ARG A 98 20.08 -8.23 1.42
N ARG A 99 19.94 -7.95 2.71
CA ARG A 99 20.90 -7.20 3.51
C ARG A 99 21.09 -7.89 4.87
N PRO A 100 22.14 -8.71 5.05
CA PRO A 100 22.31 -9.53 6.26
C PRO A 100 22.33 -8.74 7.58
N TYR A 101 22.77 -7.49 7.56
CA TYR A 101 22.70 -6.64 8.75
C TYR A 101 21.25 -6.35 9.17
N VAL A 102 20.41 -5.94 8.22
CA VAL A 102 19.00 -5.61 8.47
C VAL A 102 18.25 -6.86 8.93
N ASP A 103 18.51 -8.04 8.33
CA ASP A 103 17.95 -9.32 8.81
C ASP A 103 18.22 -9.56 10.30
N ARG A 104 19.47 -9.34 10.73
CA ARG A 104 19.86 -9.51 12.14
C ARG A 104 19.24 -8.46 13.03
N ALA A 105 19.20 -7.20 12.58
CA ALA A 105 18.65 -6.10 13.35
C ALA A 105 17.15 -6.30 13.61
N VAL A 106 16.37 -6.66 12.59
CA VAL A 106 14.93 -6.99 12.74
C VAL A 106 14.72 -8.09 13.79
N ARG A 107 15.50 -9.17 13.71
CA ARG A 107 15.43 -10.30 14.67
C ARG A 107 15.85 -9.93 16.09
N LEU A 108 16.76 -8.97 16.23
CA LEU A 108 17.20 -8.46 17.52
C LEU A 108 16.14 -7.54 18.13
N ASN A 109 15.65 -6.58 17.35
CA ASN A 109 14.71 -5.55 17.78
C ASN A 109 13.40 -6.15 18.30
N GLN A 110 12.87 -7.16 17.62
CA GLN A 110 11.67 -7.89 18.02
C GLN A 110 11.76 -8.51 19.43
N ARG A 111 12.98 -8.79 19.92
CA ARG A 111 13.21 -9.35 21.27
C ARG A 111 13.20 -8.29 22.37
N LEU A 112 13.24 -7.01 22.01
CA LEU A 112 13.32 -5.92 22.96
C LEU A 112 11.95 -5.66 23.61
N GLY A 113 11.95 -5.35 24.91
CA GLY A 113 10.74 -4.91 25.60
C GLY A 113 10.17 -3.61 25.02
N SER A 114 11.06 -2.68 24.63
CA SER A 114 10.69 -1.40 24.01
C SER A 114 9.95 -1.57 22.68
N TRP A 115 10.27 -2.61 21.90
CA TRP A 115 9.59 -2.90 20.65
C TRP A 115 8.12 -3.30 20.86
N ALA A 116 7.87 -4.14 21.87
CA ALA A 116 6.51 -4.51 22.28
C ALA A 116 5.76 -3.33 22.93
N ALA A 117 6.47 -2.48 23.67
CA ALA A 117 5.90 -1.34 24.40
C ALA A 117 5.75 -0.06 23.55
N MET A 118 6.24 -0.04 22.31
CA MET A 118 6.19 1.15 21.45
C MET A 118 4.76 1.69 21.31
N GLU A 119 4.59 2.96 21.65
CA GLU A 119 3.34 3.69 21.50
C GLU A 119 3.06 3.97 20.02
N MET A 120 1.90 3.51 19.55
CA MET A 120 1.50 3.67 18.15
C MET A 120 -0.01 3.53 18.01
N ARG A 121 -0.54 4.10 16.92
CA ARG A 121 -1.94 3.91 16.53
C ARG A 121 -2.25 2.41 16.33
N PRO A 122 -3.47 1.95 16.62
CA PRO A 122 -3.82 0.53 16.48
C PRO A 122 -3.53 -0.08 15.10
N VAL A 123 -3.82 0.62 14.01
CA VAL A 123 -3.55 0.14 12.64
C VAL A 123 -2.05 -0.03 12.38
N ARG A 124 -1.21 0.84 12.97
CA ARG A 124 0.24 0.74 12.85
C ARG A 124 0.77 -0.49 13.58
N ARG A 125 0.18 -0.82 14.74
CA ARG A 125 0.50 -2.05 15.47
C ARG A 125 0.07 -3.30 14.70
N LEU A 126 -1.10 -3.26 14.08
CA LEU A 126 -1.56 -4.32 13.19
C LEU A 126 -0.57 -4.53 12.04
N GLY A 127 -0.15 -3.45 11.37
CA GLY A 127 0.83 -3.52 10.28
C GLY A 127 2.14 -4.15 10.70
N LEU A 128 2.69 -3.73 11.84
CA LEU A 128 3.92 -4.31 12.38
C LEU A 128 3.78 -5.81 12.69
N SER A 129 2.65 -6.20 13.29
CA SER A 129 2.38 -7.61 13.63
C SER A 129 2.24 -8.47 12.37
N ALA A 130 1.58 -7.95 11.32
CA ALA A 130 1.47 -8.61 10.03
C ALA A 130 2.83 -8.74 9.33
N PHE A 131 3.68 -7.72 9.45
CA PHE A 131 5.03 -7.71 8.87
C PHE A 131 5.95 -8.69 9.58
N GLU A 132 5.93 -8.74 10.92
CA GLU A 132 6.62 -9.76 11.71
C GLU A 132 6.23 -11.17 11.26
N HIS A 133 4.93 -11.44 11.13
CA HIS A 133 4.43 -12.73 10.67
C HIS A 133 4.94 -13.09 9.26
N ARG A 134 4.86 -12.15 8.30
CA ARG A 134 5.36 -12.33 6.92
C ARG A 134 6.87 -12.55 6.85
N PHE A 135 7.63 -11.96 7.77
CA PHE A 135 9.08 -12.18 7.90
C PHE A 135 9.44 -13.52 8.57
N GLY A 136 8.45 -14.32 8.93
CA GLY A 136 8.62 -15.61 9.63
C GLY A 136 8.94 -15.46 11.11
N LEU A 137 8.55 -14.34 11.72
CA LEU A 137 8.66 -14.10 13.16
C LEU A 137 7.33 -14.37 13.85
N THR A 138 7.38 -14.71 15.14
CA THR A 138 6.19 -14.73 15.99
C THR A 138 5.90 -13.32 16.47
N PRO A 139 4.80 -12.68 16.05
CA PRO A 139 4.52 -11.31 16.47
C PRO A 139 4.41 -11.18 17.99
N ARG A 140 4.85 -10.04 18.55
CA ARG A 140 4.74 -9.82 20.01
C ARG A 140 3.29 -9.63 20.44
N ILE A 141 2.48 -9.05 19.57
CA ILE A 141 1.02 -9.01 19.66
C ILE A 141 0.51 -9.79 18.45
N PRO A 142 -0.27 -10.87 18.63
CA PRO A 142 -0.86 -11.61 17.50
C PRO A 142 -1.63 -10.70 16.55
N VAL A 143 -1.64 -11.02 15.26
CA VAL A 143 -2.29 -10.21 14.22
C VAL A 143 -3.77 -10.00 14.53
N GLU A 144 -4.45 -11.05 14.99
CA GLU A 144 -5.86 -11.04 15.35
C GLU A 144 -6.14 -10.13 16.55
N GLU A 145 -5.25 -10.16 17.56
CA GLU A 145 -5.36 -9.29 18.73
C GLU A 145 -5.12 -7.81 18.36
N ALA A 146 -4.10 -7.55 17.54
CA ALA A 146 -3.84 -6.21 17.04
C ALA A 146 -5.00 -5.68 16.19
N ALA A 147 -5.58 -6.53 15.34
CA ALA A 147 -6.73 -6.21 14.50
C ALA A 147 -7.97 -5.83 15.34
N ALA A 148 -8.26 -6.56 16.42
CA ALA A 148 -9.40 -6.27 17.30
C ALA A 148 -9.34 -4.89 17.98
N ARG A 149 -8.19 -4.20 17.94
CA ARG A 149 -8.00 -2.86 18.48
C ARG A 149 -8.21 -1.75 17.45
N THR A 150 -8.34 -2.07 16.17
CA THR A 150 -8.53 -1.06 15.11
C THR A 150 -9.94 -0.50 15.13
N TRP A 151 -10.11 0.71 14.58
CA TRP A 151 -11.41 1.35 14.43
C TRP A 151 -12.37 0.47 13.60
N LEU A 152 -11.88 -0.08 12.48
CA LEU A 152 -12.69 -0.90 11.57
C LEU A 152 -13.21 -2.20 12.24
N ALA A 153 -12.42 -2.83 13.10
CA ALA A 153 -12.84 -4.03 13.82
C ALA A 153 -13.97 -3.77 14.85
N ARG A 154 -14.17 -2.50 15.24
CA ARG A 154 -15.25 -2.11 16.16
C ARG A 154 -16.54 -1.74 15.44
N ALA A 155 -16.53 -1.67 14.11
CA ALA A 155 -17.69 -1.32 13.27
C ALA A 155 -18.53 -0.15 13.84
N PRO A 156 -17.90 1.01 14.15
CA PRO A 156 -18.60 2.17 14.69
C PRO A 156 -19.45 2.85 13.61
N GLU A 157 -19.99 4.04 13.88
CA GLU A 157 -20.85 4.75 12.96
C GLU A 157 -20.13 5.13 11.64
N PRO A 158 -20.63 4.72 10.47
CA PRO A 158 -19.93 4.85 9.18
C PRO A 158 -19.79 6.29 8.67
N TRP A 159 -20.64 7.21 9.13
CA TRP A 159 -20.59 8.63 8.76
C TRP A 159 -19.51 9.41 9.53
N THR A 160 -18.79 8.78 10.46
CA THR A 160 -17.66 9.40 11.17
C THR A 160 -16.32 9.11 10.50
N VAL A 161 -16.30 8.46 9.34
CA VAL A 161 -15.08 8.22 8.57
C VAL A 161 -14.64 9.54 7.94
N GLU A 162 -13.59 10.12 8.48
CA GLU A 162 -12.92 11.31 7.94
C GLU A 162 -11.50 10.97 7.51
N GLY A 163 -10.79 11.91 6.85
CA GLY A 163 -9.51 11.69 6.17
C GLY A 163 -8.56 10.65 6.80
N TYR A 164 -8.09 10.87 8.03
CA TYR A 164 -7.18 9.93 8.69
C TYR A 164 -7.83 8.58 9.08
N ALA A 165 -9.11 8.58 9.45
CA ALA A 165 -9.84 7.35 9.75
C ALA A 165 -10.03 6.50 8.47
N ALA A 166 -10.21 7.14 7.31
CA ALA A 166 -10.28 6.43 6.03
C ALA A 166 -8.96 5.70 5.72
N TYR A 167 -7.81 6.33 5.91
CA TYR A 167 -6.51 5.64 5.79
C TYR A 167 -6.36 4.52 6.83
N ASP A 168 -6.84 4.71 8.07
CA ASP A 168 -6.80 3.65 9.08
C ASP A 168 -7.69 2.44 8.66
N VAL A 169 -8.82 2.68 7.98
CA VAL A 169 -9.68 1.64 7.41
C VAL A 169 -8.97 0.90 6.27
N THR A 170 -8.41 1.62 5.30
CA THR A 170 -7.75 1.02 4.12
C THR A 170 -6.58 0.15 4.53
N HIS A 171 -5.67 0.67 5.37
CA HIS A 171 -4.51 -0.07 5.86
C HIS A 171 -4.89 -1.26 6.74
N THR A 172 -5.99 -1.20 7.50
CA THR A 172 -6.49 -2.37 8.22
C THR A 172 -6.84 -3.50 7.25
N VAL A 173 -7.53 -3.19 6.16
CA VAL A 173 -7.88 -4.18 5.13
C VAL A 173 -6.62 -4.69 4.42
N PHE A 174 -5.69 -3.81 4.05
CA PHE A 174 -4.46 -4.20 3.37
C PHE A 174 -3.63 -5.16 4.22
N HIS A 175 -3.50 -4.90 5.53
CA HIS A 175 -2.75 -5.81 6.41
C HIS A 175 -3.46 -7.15 6.62
N LEU A 176 -4.77 -7.17 6.85
CA LEU A 176 -5.52 -8.41 7.09
C LEU A 176 -5.58 -9.32 5.86
N THR A 177 -5.65 -8.74 4.67
CA THR A 177 -5.73 -9.46 3.40
C THR A 177 -4.38 -9.74 2.75
N ASP A 178 -3.27 -9.39 3.41
CA ASP A 178 -1.93 -9.39 2.80
C ASP A 178 -1.92 -8.71 1.41
N TRP A 179 -2.39 -7.47 1.40
CA TRP A 179 -2.47 -6.61 0.22
C TRP A 179 -3.23 -7.30 -0.92
N GLY A 180 -4.35 -7.94 -0.60
CA GLY A 180 -5.23 -8.65 -1.54
C GLY A 180 -4.88 -10.12 -1.82
N ALA A 181 -3.75 -10.67 -1.31
CA ALA A 181 -3.41 -12.09 -1.53
C ALA A 181 -4.35 -13.07 -0.80
N ARG A 182 -4.95 -12.64 0.30
CA ARG A 182 -5.82 -13.47 1.15
C ARG A 182 -7.14 -12.76 1.46
N PRO A 183 -8.08 -12.68 0.51
CA PRO A 183 -9.39 -12.05 0.73
C PRO A 183 -10.16 -12.62 1.93
N ALA A 184 -10.08 -13.94 2.14
CA ALA A 184 -10.67 -14.65 3.28
C ALA A 184 -9.99 -14.35 4.64
N GLY A 185 -8.95 -13.50 4.65
CA GLY A 185 -8.29 -13.04 5.87
C GLY A 185 -9.08 -11.98 6.64
N LEU A 186 -10.13 -11.40 6.04
CA LEU A 186 -11.02 -10.47 6.74
C LEU A 186 -11.99 -11.22 7.66
N PRO A 187 -12.13 -10.82 8.93
CA PRO A 187 -13.19 -11.34 9.79
C PRO A 187 -14.58 -11.11 9.15
N PRO A 188 -15.52 -12.08 9.23
CA PRO A 188 -16.83 -11.95 8.59
C PRO A 188 -17.59 -10.67 8.94
N ALA A 189 -17.61 -10.29 10.22
CA ALA A 189 -18.28 -9.06 10.66
C ALA A 189 -17.66 -7.79 10.05
N THR A 190 -16.34 -7.76 9.84
CA THR A 190 -15.65 -6.66 9.16
C THR A 190 -15.99 -6.66 7.67
N ALA A 191 -16.03 -7.82 7.03
CA ALA A 191 -16.40 -7.94 5.63
C ALA A 191 -17.85 -7.49 5.38
N ASP A 192 -18.79 -7.86 6.25
CA ASP A 192 -20.20 -7.44 6.17
C ASP A 192 -20.36 -5.93 6.35
N TYR A 193 -19.61 -5.35 7.30
CA TYR A 193 -19.59 -3.91 7.51
C TYR A 193 -19.08 -3.15 6.28
N LEU A 194 -17.97 -3.61 5.68
CA LEU A 194 -17.43 -3.04 4.44
C LEU A 194 -18.40 -3.23 3.25
N ALA A 195 -18.99 -4.40 3.10
CA ALA A 195 -19.97 -4.66 2.03
C ALA A 195 -21.18 -3.72 2.10
N THR A 196 -21.53 -3.27 3.31
CA THR A 196 -22.64 -2.33 3.54
C THR A 196 -22.24 -0.87 3.24
N TRP A 197 -21.07 -0.43 3.73
CA TRP A 197 -20.73 1.00 3.77
C TRP A 197 -19.70 1.46 2.73
N LEU A 198 -18.87 0.56 2.21
CA LEU A 198 -17.89 0.91 1.18
C LEU A 198 -18.51 1.55 -0.07
N PRO A 199 -19.66 1.07 -0.61
CA PRO A 199 -20.28 1.73 -1.75
C PRO A 199 -20.64 3.20 -1.51
N VAL A 200 -21.11 3.52 -0.30
CA VAL A 200 -21.45 4.90 0.10
C VAL A 200 -20.19 5.77 0.15
N TRP A 201 -19.12 5.27 0.77
CA TRP A 201 -17.85 6.01 0.82
C TRP A 201 -17.22 6.20 -0.56
N LEU A 202 -17.35 5.23 -1.47
CA LEU A 202 -16.88 5.37 -2.86
C LEU A 202 -17.62 6.50 -3.58
N ASP A 203 -18.94 6.59 -3.44
CA ASP A 203 -19.75 7.68 -4.02
C ASP A 203 -19.35 9.04 -3.42
N ASP A 204 -19.23 9.14 -2.09
CA ASP A 204 -18.88 10.39 -1.40
C ASP A 204 -17.47 10.89 -1.83
N TRP A 205 -16.47 10.00 -1.87
CA TRP A 205 -15.10 10.38 -2.21
C TRP A 205 -14.93 10.71 -3.69
N LEU A 206 -15.72 10.06 -4.54
CA LEU A 206 -15.83 10.41 -5.95
C LEU A 206 -16.37 11.84 -6.11
N ASP A 207 -17.48 12.16 -5.44
CA ASP A 207 -18.10 13.49 -5.53
C ASP A 207 -17.19 14.58 -4.94
N LEU A 208 -16.45 14.27 -3.86
CA LEU A 208 -15.44 15.15 -3.28
C LEU A 208 -14.16 15.26 -4.11
N ARG A 209 -13.98 14.42 -5.14
CA ARG A 209 -12.75 14.30 -5.94
C ARG A 209 -11.51 14.05 -5.08
N ARG A 210 -11.62 13.23 -4.02
CA ARG A 210 -10.50 12.85 -3.14
C ARG A 210 -9.84 11.59 -3.66
N TRP A 211 -9.15 11.74 -4.78
CA TRP A 211 -8.64 10.65 -5.59
C TRP A 211 -7.68 9.71 -4.87
N ASP A 212 -6.79 10.22 -4.02
CA ASP A 212 -5.85 9.38 -3.27
C ASP A 212 -6.59 8.33 -2.43
N LEU A 213 -7.48 8.80 -1.55
CA LEU A 213 -8.32 7.93 -0.73
C LEU A 213 -9.34 7.14 -1.55
N LEU A 214 -9.89 7.70 -2.63
CA LEU A 214 -10.79 6.94 -3.52
C LEU A 214 -10.06 5.73 -4.10
N GLY A 215 -8.81 5.91 -4.55
CA GLY A 215 -7.97 4.84 -5.07
C GLY A 215 -7.72 3.76 -4.01
N GLU A 216 -7.44 4.14 -2.77
CA GLU A 216 -7.30 3.17 -1.68
C GLU A 216 -8.60 2.45 -1.35
N LEU A 217 -9.75 3.12 -1.39
CA LEU A 217 -11.06 2.47 -1.20
C LEU A 217 -11.39 1.51 -2.35
N LEU A 218 -10.96 1.81 -3.58
CA LEU A 218 -11.06 0.87 -4.71
C LEU A 218 -10.17 -0.36 -4.50
N VAL A 219 -8.99 -0.20 -3.89
CA VAL A 219 -8.16 -1.33 -3.45
C VAL A 219 -8.89 -2.14 -2.38
N VAL A 220 -9.52 -1.48 -1.39
CA VAL A 220 -10.31 -2.16 -0.35
C VAL A 220 -11.39 -3.02 -0.98
N ASP A 221 -12.15 -2.48 -1.95
CA ASP A 221 -13.15 -3.24 -2.70
C ASP A 221 -12.52 -4.47 -3.36
N ALA A 222 -11.41 -4.29 -4.09
CA ALA A 222 -10.70 -5.38 -4.76
C ALA A 222 -10.16 -6.45 -3.77
N CYS A 223 -9.90 -6.10 -2.51
CA CYS A 223 -9.48 -7.03 -1.46
C CYS A 223 -10.63 -7.86 -0.87
N LEU A 224 -11.90 -7.44 -1.02
CA LEU A 224 -13.06 -8.21 -0.56
C LEU A 224 -13.21 -9.51 -1.35
N GLU A 225 -13.74 -10.58 -0.74
CA GLU A 225 -13.99 -11.85 -1.43
C GLU A 225 -14.87 -11.69 -2.69
N ARG A 226 -15.85 -10.80 -2.61
CA ARG A 226 -16.75 -10.43 -3.70
C ARG A 226 -16.67 -8.92 -3.93
N PRO A 227 -15.66 -8.44 -4.68
CA PRO A 227 -15.57 -7.01 -4.97
C PRO A 227 -16.79 -6.55 -5.78
N THR A 228 -17.17 -5.30 -5.68
CA THR A 228 -18.20 -4.73 -6.56
C THR A 228 -17.63 -4.36 -7.91
N LEU A 229 -16.39 -3.84 -7.95
CA LEU A 229 -15.76 -3.17 -9.09
C LEU A 229 -16.70 -2.12 -9.70
N ASP A 230 -17.21 -1.22 -8.85
CA ASP A 230 -18.22 -0.24 -9.25
C ASP A 230 -17.78 0.60 -10.47
N ALA A 231 -18.57 0.50 -11.55
CA ALA A 231 -18.22 1.10 -12.83
C ALA A 231 -18.27 2.63 -12.81
N ARG A 232 -19.03 3.27 -11.92
CA ARG A 232 -19.07 4.74 -11.81
C ARG A 232 -17.80 5.23 -11.14
N ALA A 233 -17.44 4.65 -10.00
CA ALA A 233 -16.21 4.97 -9.26
C ALA A 233 -14.97 4.76 -10.14
N TRP A 234 -14.87 3.64 -10.84
CA TRP A 234 -13.74 3.36 -11.75
C TRP A 234 -13.64 4.34 -12.92
N ARG A 235 -14.78 4.70 -13.55
CA ARG A 235 -14.77 5.69 -14.65
C ARG A 235 -14.36 7.08 -14.15
N GLY A 236 -14.84 7.49 -12.98
CA GLY A 236 -14.46 8.77 -12.38
C GLY A 236 -12.99 8.81 -12.00
N PHE A 237 -12.49 7.76 -11.34
CA PHE A 237 -11.09 7.62 -10.97
C PHE A 237 -10.17 7.62 -12.20
N ALA A 238 -10.49 6.84 -13.24
CA ALA A 238 -9.72 6.83 -14.48
C ALA A 238 -9.73 8.19 -15.21
N ALA A 239 -10.83 8.95 -15.15
CA ALA A 239 -10.93 10.25 -15.79
C ALA A 239 -10.08 11.34 -15.14
N ALA A 240 -9.64 11.15 -13.89
CA ALA A 240 -8.77 12.08 -13.18
C ALA A 240 -7.28 11.87 -13.50
N GLN A 241 -6.91 10.69 -14.02
CA GLN A 241 -5.53 10.38 -14.41
C GLN A 241 -5.08 11.25 -15.59
N GLN A 242 -3.86 11.77 -15.50
CA GLN A 242 -3.24 12.56 -16.56
C GLN A 242 -2.69 11.68 -17.70
N PRO A 243 -2.46 12.24 -18.90
CA PRO A 243 -1.94 11.47 -20.04
C PRO A 243 -0.57 10.79 -19.81
N ASP A 244 0.27 11.36 -18.94
CA ASP A 244 1.56 10.78 -18.53
C ASP A 244 1.41 9.70 -17.44
N GLY A 245 0.20 9.51 -16.93
CA GLY A 245 -0.15 8.55 -15.90
C GLY A 245 -0.16 9.11 -14.48
N ALA A 246 0.22 10.38 -14.27
CA ALA A 246 0.15 11.03 -12.97
C ALA A 246 -1.28 11.11 -12.44
N MET A 247 -1.43 11.06 -11.13
CA MET A 247 -2.71 11.17 -10.45
C MET A 247 -2.71 12.33 -9.46
N PRO A 248 -3.68 13.26 -9.52
CA PRO A 248 -3.84 14.26 -8.46
C PRO A 248 -4.29 13.59 -7.16
N ALA A 249 -3.89 14.11 -6.00
CA ALA A 249 -4.40 13.61 -4.72
C ALA A 249 -5.85 14.04 -4.46
N VAL A 250 -6.18 15.28 -4.85
CA VAL A 250 -7.49 15.89 -4.63
C VAL A 250 -7.82 16.88 -5.76
N ARG A 251 -9.07 16.85 -6.23
CA ARG A 251 -9.59 17.73 -7.31
C ARG A 251 -8.75 17.65 -8.57
N ASP A 252 -8.04 18.73 -8.89
CA ASP A 252 -7.32 18.91 -10.14
C ASP A 252 -5.81 18.77 -9.88
N MET A 253 -5.01 18.58 -10.92
CA MET A 253 -3.55 18.54 -10.75
C MET A 253 -3.04 19.83 -10.11
N PRO A 254 -2.11 19.75 -9.14
CA PRO A 254 -1.55 20.95 -8.52
C PRO A 254 -0.77 21.77 -9.57
N GLU A 255 -0.99 23.08 -9.57
CA GLU A 255 -0.22 24.04 -10.35
C GLU A 255 1.11 24.35 -9.64
N GLU A 256 1.95 23.33 -9.47
CA GLU A 256 3.28 23.46 -8.85
C GLU A 256 4.38 23.42 -9.91
N THR A 257 5.35 24.32 -9.78
CA THR A 257 6.49 24.46 -10.68
C THR A 257 7.76 23.81 -10.15
N ASP A 258 7.88 23.66 -8.84
CA ASP A 258 8.94 22.89 -8.21
C ASP A 258 8.69 21.39 -8.41
N ALA A 259 9.59 20.73 -9.11
CA ALA A 259 9.45 19.31 -9.46
C ALA A 259 9.45 18.38 -8.25
N ASP A 260 10.14 18.74 -7.16
CA ASP A 260 10.23 17.92 -5.96
C ASP A 260 8.95 18.04 -5.12
N VAL A 261 8.46 19.27 -4.97
CA VAL A 261 7.17 19.52 -4.31
C VAL A 261 6.04 18.87 -5.10
N LEU A 262 6.06 19.00 -6.43
CA LEU A 262 5.09 18.34 -7.30
C LEU A 262 5.15 16.82 -7.12
N PHE A 263 6.35 16.24 -7.12
CA PHE A 263 6.53 14.80 -6.90
C PHE A 263 5.92 14.35 -5.58
N ASP A 264 6.21 15.04 -4.48
CA ASP A 264 5.70 14.69 -3.15
C ASP A 264 4.17 14.79 -3.06
N LEU A 265 3.55 15.68 -3.82
CA LEU A 265 2.09 15.81 -3.89
C LEU A 265 1.41 14.70 -4.72
N VAL A 266 2.10 14.10 -5.68
CA VAL A 266 1.45 13.26 -6.71
C VAL A 266 1.99 11.84 -6.81
N TYR A 267 3.14 11.50 -6.21
CA TYR A 267 3.68 10.13 -6.30
C TYR A 267 2.74 9.13 -5.64
N HIS A 268 2.23 9.42 -4.44
CA HIS A 268 1.42 8.50 -3.66
C HIS A 268 0.10 8.13 -4.37
N PRO A 269 -0.75 9.10 -4.78
CA PRO A 269 -1.96 8.78 -5.55
C PRO A 269 -1.64 8.06 -6.88
N THR A 270 -0.50 8.34 -7.51
CA THR A 270 -0.06 7.65 -8.73
C THR A 270 0.31 6.19 -8.46
N VAL A 271 0.98 5.93 -7.34
CA VAL A 271 1.32 4.59 -6.83
C VAL A 271 0.04 3.83 -6.47
N VAL A 272 -0.90 4.46 -5.77
CA VAL A 272 -2.22 3.90 -5.43
C VAL A 272 -3.02 3.57 -6.70
N ALA A 273 -2.99 4.41 -7.74
CA ALA A 273 -3.67 4.13 -8.99
C ALA A 273 -3.14 2.85 -9.66
N ALA A 274 -1.82 2.65 -9.68
CA ALA A 274 -1.22 1.42 -10.19
C ALA A 274 -1.62 0.19 -9.36
N PHE A 275 -1.68 0.34 -8.04
CA PHE A 275 -2.10 -0.72 -7.12
C PHE A 275 -3.56 -1.13 -7.33
N ALA A 276 -4.46 -0.15 -7.32
CA ALA A 276 -5.89 -0.34 -7.52
C ALA A 276 -6.15 -1.04 -8.86
N ALA A 277 -5.58 -0.51 -9.95
CA ALA A 277 -5.77 -1.06 -11.29
C ALA A 277 -5.27 -2.50 -11.41
N THR A 278 -4.12 -2.81 -10.79
CA THR A 278 -3.54 -4.16 -10.79
C THR A 278 -4.49 -5.16 -10.13
N LEU A 279 -4.94 -4.87 -8.90
CA LEU A 279 -5.83 -5.78 -8.18
C LEU A 279 -7.18 -5.91 -8.87
N ALA A 280 -7.80 -4.80 -9.28
CA ALA A 280 -9.09 -4.83 -9.96
C ALA A 280 -9.05 -5.65 -11.24
N THR A 281 -7.97 -5.51 -12.03
CA THR A 281 -7.77 -6.30 -13.25
C THR A 281 -7.64 -7.79 -12.93
N SER A 282 -6.86 -8.14 -11.90
CA SER A 282 -6.74 -9.54 -11.43
C SER A 282 -8.08 -10.13 -10.99
N ARG A 283 -8.87 -9.36 -10.23
CA ARG A 283 -10.20 -9.78 -9.80
C ARG A 283 -11.17 -9.93 -10.97
N ALA A 284 -11.13 -9.03 -11.94
CA ALA A 284 -11.96 -9.11 -13.14
C ALA A 284 -11.63 -10.37 -13.97
N PHE A 285 -10.35 -10.64 -14.23
CA PHE A 285 -9.94 -11.86 -14.96
C PHE A 285 -10.30 -13.14 -14.22
N SER A 286 -10.12 -13.17 -12.89
CA SER A 286 -10.49 -14.33 -12.07
C SER A 286 -11.98 -14.65 -12.16
N ARG A 287 -12.85 -13.63 -12.19
CA ARG A 287 -14.30 -13.81 -12.39
C ARG A 287 -14.63 -14.37 -13.77
N LEU A 288 -13.99 -13.83 -14.81
CA LEU A 288 -14.19 -14.29 -16.19
C LEU A 288 -13.76 -15.75 -16.36
N ALA A 289 -12.64 -16.15 -15.75
CA ALA A 289 -12.14 -17.51 -15.79
C ALA A 289 -12.97 -18.50 -14.95
N GLY A 290 -13.58 -18.03 -13.86
CA GLY A 290 -14.45 -18.83 -12.98
C GLY A 290 -15.92 -18.89 -13.40
N ALA A 291 -16.35 -18.09 -14.38
CA ALA A 291 -17.71 -18.16 -14.90
C ALA A 291 -17.91 -19.44 -15.72
N PRO A 292 -18.97 -20.25 -15.45
CA PRO A 292 -19.30 -21.36 -16.32
C PRO A 292 -19.59 -20.83 -17.72
N ALA A 293 -19.10 -21.52 -18.77
CA ALA A 293 -19.39 -21.17 -20.15
C ALA A 293 -20.91 -21.05 -20.33
N SER A 294 -21.39 -19.88 -20.78
CA SER A 294 -22.78 -19.67 -21.12
C SER A 294 -23.23 -20.80 -22.06
N PRO A 295 -24.35 -21.51 -21.80
CA PRO A 295 -24.88 -22.45 -22.77
C PRO A 295 -25.21 -21.64 -24.02
N GLY A 296 -24.41 -21.86 -25.07
CA GLY A 296 -24.58 -21.21 -26.36
C GLY A 296 -26.01 -21.43 -26.84
N ALA A 297 -26.66 -20.35 -27.25
CA ALA A 297 -27.94 -20.37 -27.92
C ALA A 297 -27.84 -21.25 -29.17
N THR A 298 -28.49 -22.41 -29.10
CA THR A 298 -28.92 -23.14 -30.29
C THR A 298 -30.10 -22.39 -30.89
N ALA A 299 -29.92 -21.82 -32.08
CA ALA A 299 -30.97 -21.58 -33.05
C ALA A 299 -30.46 -22.05 -34.41
#